data_AF-A0A135W8P8-F1
#
_entry.id   AF-A0A135W8P8-F1
#
_cell.length_a   1.000
_cell.length_b   1.000
_cell.length_c   1.000
_cell.angle_alpha   90.00
_cell.angle_beta   90.00
_cell.angle_gamma   90.00
#
_symmetry.space_group_name_H-M   'P 1'
#
loop_
_entity.id
_entity.type
_entity.pdbx_description
1 polymer ?
#
loop_
_entity_poly.entity_id
_entity_poly.type
_entity_poly.pdbx_seq_one_letter_code
_entity_poly.pdbx_strand_id
1 'polypeptide(L)'
;MKKISIICTLVLVMMGCTGIFAQSKGTQSEKEKTAIGTMLDGFNTAAAKADFDTYFNYFADESTFIGTDATEIWDKKAFMVWAKPYFDKKKTWNFKALKRNIYFSKDGKMAWFDELLDTQMKICRGSGVVEKINGTWKVKQYVLSVTVPNDVVDKVVSEKAAIEDVLLQELKKQ
;
A
#
# COMPACT_ATOMS: atom_id res chain seq x y z
N MET A 1 10.06 64.87 16.43
CA MET A 1 8.92 63.98 16.70
C MET A 1 8.42 63.22 15.46
N LYS A 2 8.27 63.84 14.27
CA LYS A 2 7.84 63.13 13.04
C LYS A 2 8.83 62.07 12.48
N LYS A 3 10.14 62.23 12.68
CA LYS A 3 11.16 61.26 12.21
C LYS A 3 11.27 59.98 13.05
N ILE A 4 10.83 60.00 14.32
CA ILE A 4 10.83 58.84 15.21
C ILE A 4 9.59 57.96 14.94
N SER A 5 8.44 58.56 14.61
CA SER A 5 7.25 57.82 14.18
C SER A 5 7.47 56.96 12.93
N ILE A 6 8.28 57.42 11.97
CA ILE A 6 8.52 56.69 10.71
C ILE A 6 9.38 55.44 10.94
N ILE A 7 10.29 55.47 11.92
CA ILE A 7 11.14 54.32 12.25
C ILE A 7 10.35 53.23 12.98
N CYS A 8 9.35 53.60 13.80
CA CYS A 8 8.49 52.62 14.47
C CYS A 8 7.51 51.92 13.52
N THR A 9 7.13 52.53 12.39
CA THR A 9 6.21 51.88 11.42
C THR A 9 6.92 50.88 10.50
N LEU A 10 8.23 51.02 10.27
CA LEU A 10 9.00 50.08 9.43
C LEU A 10 9.37 48.77 10.15
N VAL A 11 9.50 48.80 11.49
CA VAL A 11 9.88 47.61 12.28
C VAL A 11 8.69 46.65 12.49
N LEU A 12 7.46 47.14 12.43
CA LEU A 12 6.24 46.33 12.61
C LEU A 12 5.87 45.47 11.39
N VAL A 13 6.50 45.67 10.23
CA VAL A 13 6.24 44.88 9.01
C VAL A 13 7.18 43.67 8.90
N MET A 14 8.34 43.66 9.56
CA MET A 14 9.28 42.52 9.50
C MET A 14 8.97 41.36 10.46
N MET A 15 8.01 41.53 11.38
CA MET A 15 7.72 40.51 12.41
C MET A 15 6.54 39.58 12.07
N GLY A 16 5.89 39.76 10.91
CA GLY A 16 4.68 39.04 10.51
C GLY A 16 4.88 37.80 9.62
N CYS A 17 6.10 37.51 9.12
CA CYS A 17 6.29 36.50 8.08
C CYS A 17 6.85 35.14 8.54
N THR A 18 7.07 34.91 9.83
CA THR A 18 7.65 33.63 10.32
C THR A 18 6.60 32.55 10.64
N GLY A 19 5.30 32.86 10.57
CA GLY A 19 4.22 31.94 10.95
C GLY A 19 3.69 31.00 9.86
N ILE A 20 4.03 31.19 8.58
CA ILE A 20 3.34 30.50 7.46
C ILE A 20 3.95 29.13 7.12
N PHE A 21 5.18 28.83 7.54
CA PHE A 21 5.88 27.61 7.12
C PHE A 21 5.56 26.35 7.96
N ALA A 22 4.91 26.47 9.11
CA ALA A 22 4.62 25.32 9.98
C ALA A 22 3.39 24.50 9.56
N GLN A 23 2.53 25.04 8.68
CA GLN A 23 1.25 24.42 8.33
C GLN A 23 1.31 23.46 7.12
N SER A 24 2.40 23.43 6.35
CA SER A 24 2.45 22.68 5.09
C SER A 24 2.63 21.17 5.24
N LYS A 25 3.46 20.71 6.19
CA LYS A 25 3.81 19.28 6.31
C LYS A 25 2.64 18.40 6.77
N GLY A 26 1.82 18.87 7.70
CA GLY A 26 0.65 18.13 8.18
C GLY A 26 -0.42 17.96 7.09
N THR A 27 -0.74 19.04 6.38
CA THR A 27 -1.76 19.03 5.31
C THR A 27 -1.30 18.28 4.06
N GLN A 28 0.00 18.32 3.73
CA GLN A 28 0.55 17.55 2.61
C GLN A 28 0.51 16.04 2.89
N SER A 29 0.89 15.61 4.09
CA SER A 29 0.85 14.18 4.47
C SER A 29 -0.55 13.59 4.35
N GLU A 30 -1.58 14.27 4.84
CA GLU A 30 -2.97 13.78 4.76
C GLU A 30 -3.49 13.71 3.31
N LYS A 31 -3.14 14.68 2.46
CA LYS A 31 -3.48 14.62 1.02
C LYS A 31 -2.85 13.41 0.34
N GLU A 32 -1.59 13.12 0.64
CA GLU A 32 -0.90 11.95 0.08
C GLU A 32 -1.51 10.64 0.62
N LYS A 33 -1.92 10.58 1.89
CA LYS A 33 -2.65 9.42 2.43
C LYS A 33 -3.97 9.19 1.69
N THR A 34 -4.74 10.26 1.44
CA THR A 34 -5.97 10.16 0.65
C THR A 34 -5.67 9.68 -0.77
N ALA A 35 -4.63 10.22 -1.42
CA ALA A 35 -4.24 9.80 -2.77
C ALA A 35 -3.85 8.32 -2.83
N ILE A 36 -3.05 7.83 -1.89
CA ILE A 36 -2.69 6.41 -1.77
C ILE A 36 -3.93 5.55 -1.48
N GLY A 37 -4.80 5.99 -0.57
CA GLY A 37 -6.03 5.28 -0.25
C GLY A 37 -6.93 5.11 -1.47
N THR A 38 -7.19 6.19 -2.22
CA THR A 38 -7.95 6.13 -3.47
C THR A 38 -7.28 5.25 -4.52
N MET A 39 -5.96 5.30 -4.63
CA MET A 39 -5.20 4.44 -5.53
C MET A 39 -5.41 2.95 -5.19
N LEU A 40 -5.28 2.57 -3.92
CA LEU A 40 -5.47 1.19 -3.46
C LEU A 40 -6.93 0.71 -3.57
N ASP A 41 -7.91 1.58 -3.36
CA ASP A 41 -9.32 1.26 -3.58
C ASP A 41 -9.62 1.06 -5.08
N GLY A 42 -9.02 1.88 -5.95
CA GLY A 42 -9.06 1.72 -7.40
C GLY A 42 -8.40 0.42 -7.88
N PHE A 43 -7.25 0.08 -7.31
CA PHE A 43 -6.55 -1.19 -7.52
C PHE A 43 -7.45 -2.39 -7.21
N ASN A 44 -8.08 -2.41 -6.01
CA ASN A 44 -8.99 -3.49 -5.63
C ASN A 44 -10.25 -3.52 -6.51
N THR A 45 -10.77 -2.35 -6.89
CA THR A 45 -11.95 -2.25 -7.78
C THR A 45 -11.65 -2.77 -9.19
N ALA A 46 -10.47 -2.49 -9.74
CA ALA A 46 -10.06 -2.98 -11.04
C ALA A 46 -9.97 -4.51 -11.05
N ALA A 47 -9.39 -5.11 -10.00
CA ALA A 47 -9.41 -6.56 -9.83
C ALA A 47 -10.84 -7.11 -9.75
N ALA A 48 -11.71 -6.53 -8.92
CA ALA A 48 -13.09 -7.00 -8.76
C ALA A 48 -13.90 -6.96 -10.06
N LYS A 49 -13.57 -6.03 -10.97
CA LYS A 49 -14.19 -5.90 -12.30
C LYS A 49 -13.50 -6.73 -13.38
N ALA A 50 -12.45 -7.46 -13.03
CA ALA A 50 -11.57 -8.17 -13.97
C ALA A 50 -11.00 -7.26 -15.06
N ASP A 51 -10.71 -6.00 -14.72
CA ASP A 51 -10.05 -5.03 -15.60
C ASP A 51 -8.52 -5.21 -15.50
N PHE A 52 -7.99 -6.09 -16.35
CA PHE A 52 -6.59 -6.51 -16.33
C PHE A 52 -5.62 -5.35 -16.53
N ASP A 53 -5.85 -4.53 -17.55
CA ASP A 53 -4.93 -3.44 -17.92
C ASP A 53 -4.93 -2.34 -16.86
N THR A 54 -6.10 -1.94 -16.37
CA THR A 54 -6.18 -0.94 -15.28
C THR A 54 -5.54 -1.49 -14.00
N TYR A 55 -5.79 -2.76 -13.66
CA TYR A 55 -5.21 -3.40 -12.47
C TYR A 55 -3.68 -3.37 -12.51
N PHE A 56 -3.08 -3.83 -13.60
CA PHE A 56 -1.62 -3.87 -13.74
C PHE A 56 -0.98 -2.50 -13.97
N ASN A 57 -1.75 -1.49 -14.39
CA ASN A 57 -1.29 -0.11 -14.41
C ASN A 57 -1.05 0.44 -12.99
N TYR A 58 -1.68 -0.07 -11.93
CA TYR A 58 -1.37 0.37 -10.56
C TYR A 58 0.00 -0.10 -10.07
N PHE A 59 0.63 -1.08 -10.72
CA PHE A 59 1.95 -1.57 -10.36
C PHE A 59 3.07 -0.77 -11.03
N ALA A 60 4.13 -0.50 -10.28
CA ALA A 60 5.41 -0.06 -10.82
C ALA A 60 6.02 -1.18 -11.68
N ASP A 61 6.89 -0.85 -12.64
CA ASP A 61 7.41 -1.86 -13.57
C ASP A 61 8.28 -2.92 -12.87
N GLU A 62 9.03 -2.51 -11.85
CA GLU A 62 9.83 -3.38 -10.99
C GLU A 62 9.09 -3.76 -9.70
N SER A 63 7.80 -4.06 -9.79
CA SER A 63 7.02 -4.44 -8.62
C SER A 63 7.06 -5.93 -8.32
N THR A 64 6.88 -6.29 -7.05
CA THR A 64 6.69 -7.68 -6.60
C THR A 64 5.30 -7.87 -6.00
N PHE A 65 4.63 -8.96 -6.37
CA PHE A 65 3.43 -9.45 -5.69
C PHE A 65 3.77 -10.74 -4.95
N ILE A 66 3.40 -10.80 -3.68
CA ILE A 66 3.56 -11.95 -2.80
C ILE A 66 2.16 -12.44 -2.44
N GLY A 67 1.86 -13.66 -2.88
CA GLY A 67 0.58 -14.30 -2.65
C GLY A 67 0.43 -14.88 -1.25
N THR A 68 -0.61 -15.68 -1.06
CA THR A 68 -0.94 -16.26 0.24
C THR A 68 -0.22 -17.58 0.50
N ASP A 69 0.19 -18.28 -0.57
CA ASP A 69 0.99 -19.50 -0.45
C ASP A 69 2.49 -19.17 -0.34
N ALA A 70 3.24 -19.97 0.42
CA ALA A 70 4.65 -19.71 0.72
C ALA A 70 5.56 -19.67 -0.51
N THR A 71 5.12 -20.26 -1.63
CA THR A 71 5.87 -20.31 -2.90
C THR A 71 5.52 -19.15 -3.84
N GLU A 72 4.51 -18.34 -3.51
CA GLU A 72 3.97 -17.31 -4.38
C GLU A 72 4.73 -15.99 -4.25
N ILE A 73 5.76 -15.84 -5.08
CA ILE A 73 6.48 -14.58 -5.26
C ILE A 73 6.67 -14.34 -6.75
N TRP A 74 6.09 -13.26 -7.26
CA TRP A 74 6.18 -12.91 -8.68
C TRP A 74 6.62 -11.46 -8.87
N ASP A 75 7.48 -11.23 -9.86
CA ASP A 75 7.58 -9.91 -10.46
C ASP A 75 6.30 -9.57 -11.26
N LYS A 76 6.13 -8.30 -11.64
CA LYS A 76 4.96 -7.85 -12.40
C LYS A 76 4.67 -8.69 -13.64
N LYS A 77 5.69 -9.06 -14.43
CA LYS A 77 5.52 -9.76 -15.70
C LYS A 77 5.06 -11.20 -15.46
N ALA A 78 5.70 -11.90 -14.53
CA ALA A 78 5.30 -13.24 -14.12
C ALA A 78 3.88 -13.23 -13.54
N PHE A 79 3.55 -12.23 -12.71
CA PHE A 79 2.22 -12.10 -12.11
C PHE A 79 1.15 -11.82 -13.16
N MET A 80 1.43 -10.97 -14.16
CA MET A 80 0.54 -10.74 -15.30
C MET A 80 0.20 -12.03 -16.04
N VAL A 81 1.20 -12.87 -16.33
CA VAL A 81 1.00 -14.15 -17.01
C VAL A 81 0.17 -15.10 -16.16
N TRP A 82 0.51 -15.25 -14.88
CA TRP A 82 -0.19 -16.12 -13.94
C TRP A 82 -1.65 -15.67 -13.71
N ALA A 83 -1.89 -14.37 -13.57
CA ALA A 83 -3.21 -13.80 -13.27
C ALA A 83 -4.14 -13.80 -14.48
N LYS A 84 -3.61 -13.72 -15.70
CA LYS A 84 -4.40 -13.58 -16.94
C LYS A 84 -5.59 -14.55 -17.06
N PRO A 85 -5.44 -15.88 -16.85
CA PRO A 85 -6.57 -16.81 -16.94
C PRO A 85 -7.69 -16.51 -15.91
N TYR A 86 -7.38 -15.93 -14.76
CA TYR A 86 -8.38 -15.56 -13.76
C TYR A 86 -9.16 -14.31 -14.17
N PHE A 87 -8.46 -13.32 -14.73
CA PHE A 87 -9.07 -12.11 -15.30
C PHE A 87 -9.96 -12.43 -16.51
N ASP A 88 -9.48 -13.25 -17.44
CA ASP A 88 -10.26 -13.65 -18.64
C ASP A 88 -11.54 -14.40 -18.26
N LYS A 89 -11.49 -15.21 -17.19
CA LYS A 89 -12.65 -15.95 -16.66
C LYS A 89 -13.53 -15.13 -15.72
N LYS A 90 -13.16 -13.88 -15.43
CA LYS A 90 -13.80 -13.02 -14.41
C LYS A 90 -13.92 -13.70 -13.03
N LYS A 91 -12.90 -14.50 -12.69
CA LYS A 91 -12.76 -15.20 -11.40
C LYS A 91 -11.64 -14.58 -10.58
N THR A 92 -11.67 -13.26 -10.48
CA THR A 92 -10.69 -12.47 -9.75
C THR A 92 -11.10 -12.27 -8.30
N TRP A 93 -10.18 -11.70 -7.53
CA TRP A 93 -10.44 -11.28 -6.16
C TRP A 93 -11.32 -10.02 -6.12
N ASN A 94 -12.19 -9.96 -5.10
CA ASN A 94 -13.04 -8.81 -4.82
C ASN A 94 -12.81 -8.41 -3.35
N PHE A 95 -11.95 -7.42 -3.17
CA PHE A 95 -11.50 -6.98 -1.86
C PHE A 95 -12.01 -5.58 -1.55
N LYS A 96 -12.40 -5.35 -0.30
CA LYS A 96 -12.79 -4.03 0.20
C LYS A 96 -12.04 -3.70 1.47
N ALA A 97 -11.37 -2.55 1.50
CA ALA A 97 -10.68 -2.12 2.71
C ALA A 97 -11.65 -1.79 3.84
N LEU A 98 -11.34 -2.35 5.01
CA LEU A 98 -12.04 -2.11 6.28
C LEU A 98 -11.28 -1.09 7.14
N LYS A 99 -9.96 -1.21 7.15
CA LYS A 99 -9.05 -0.33 7.89
C LYS A 99 -7.74 -0.26 7.13
N ARG A 100 -7.14 0.92 7.06
CA ARG A 100 -5.86 1.14 6.38
C ARG A 100 -5.00 2.11 7.17
N ASN A 101 -3.74 1.75 7.40
CA ASN A 101 -2.73 2.65 7.94
C ASN A 101 -1.68 2.92 6.84
N ILE A 102 -1.20 4.15 6.76
CA ILE A 102 -0.24 4.59 5.75
C ILE A 102 0.84 5.43 6.43
N TYR A 103 2.09 5.10 6.12
CA TYR A 103 3.30 5.68 6.67
C TYR A 103 4.22 6.11 5.54
N PHE A 104 5.08 7.11 5.76
CA PHE A 104 5.91 7.68 4.71
C PHE A 104 7.39 7.63 5.05
N SER A 105 8.21 7.50 4.01
CA SER A 105 9.64 7.81 4.09
C SER A 105 9.85 9.28 4.43
N LYS A 106 11.03 9.62 4.97
CA LYS A 106 11.35 11.01 5.35
C LYS A 106 11.30 11.99 4.18
N ASP A 107 11.59 11.51 2.97
CA ASP A 107 11.56 12.29 1.73
C ASP A 107 10.19 12.27 1.03
N GLY A 108 9.22 11.51 1.54
CA GLY A 108 7.86 11.40 1.02
C GLY A 108 7.74 10.75 -0.37
N LYS A 109 8.80 10.13 -0.89
CA LYS A 109 8.80 9.45 -2.20
C LYS A 109 8.28 8.02 -2.13
N MET A 110 8.38 7.40 -0.95
CA MET A 110 7.87 6.07 -0.65
C MET A 110 6.88 6.14 0.50
N ALA A 111 5.94 5.21 0.50
CA ALA A 111 5.06 4.95 1.62
C ALA A 111 4.89 3.45 1.81
N TRP A 112 4.67 3.02 3.04
CA TRP A 112 4.26 1.64 3.35
C TRP A 112 2.91 1.66 4.04
N PHE A 113 2.16 0.59 3.83
CA PHE A 113 0.81 0.48 4.34
C PHE A 113 0.52 -0.92 4.87
N ASP A 114 -0.45 -0.99 5.76
CA ASP A 114 -1.17 -2.21 6.07
C ASP A 114 -2.67 -1.93 6.01
N GLU A 115 -3.43 -2.91 5.56
CA GLU A 115 -4.88 -2.86 5.49
C GLU A 115 -5.51 -4.18 5.90
N LEU A 116 -6.68 -4.09 6.54
CA LEU A 116 -7.59 -5.22 6.69
C LEU A 116 -8.62 -5.15 5.57
N LEU A 117 -8.83 -6.28 4.92
CA LEU A 117 -9.68 -6.42 3.75
C LEU A 117 -10.85 -7.36 4.08
N ASP A 118 -12.05 -6.97 3.69
CA ASP A 118 -13.19 -7.86 3.52
C ASP A 118 -13.04 -8.58 2.17
N THR A 119 -13.02 -9.90 2.19
CA THR A 119 -12.72 -10.75 1.03
C THR A 119 -13.58 -12.02 1.03
N GLN A 120 -13.52 -12.79 -0.06
CA GLN A 120 -14.16 -14.11 -0.11
C GLN A 120 -13.57 -15.10 0.91
N MET A 121 -12.32 -14.86 1.34
CA MET A 121 -11.60 -15.66 2.34
C MET A 121 -11.79 -15.15 3.77
N LYS A 122 -12.81 -14.30 4.02
CA LYS A 122 -12.96 -13.50 5.26
C LYS A 122 -11.88 -12.41 5.36
N ILE A 123 -11.40 -12.11 6.55
CA ILE A 123 -10.44 -11.03 6.76
C ILE A 123 -9.07 -11.45 6.22
N CYS A 124 -8.60 -10.73 5.21
CA CYS A 124 -7.20 -10.78 4.78
C CYS A 124 -6.47 -9.52 5.20
N ARG A 125 -5.15 -9.61 5.28
CA ARG A 125 -4.27 -8.46 5.44
C ARG A 125 -3.54 -8.21 4.13
N GLY A 126 -3.78 -7.04 3.56
CA GLY A 126 -2.91 -6.49 2.53
C GLY A 126 -1.83 -5.66 3.19
N SER A 127 -0.59 -5.77 2.77
CA SER A 127 0.48 -4.85 3.16
C SER A 127 1.41 -4.62 2.00
N GLY A 128 2.17 -3.53 2.03
CA GLY A 128 3.05 -3.26 0.92
C GLY A 128 3.74 -1.92 0.96
N VAL A 129 4.47 -1.66 -0.12
CA VAL A 129 5.19 -0.42 -0.38
C VAL A 129 4.64 0.19 -1.66
N VAL A 130 4.40 1.50 -1.63
CA VAL A 130 4.06 2.29 -2.80
C VAL A 130 5.13 3.35 -3.03
N GLU A 131 5.40 3.63 -4.30
CA GLU A 131 6.40 4.60 -4.75
C GLU A 131 5.73 5.66 -5.62
N LYS A 132 6.13 6.92 -5.45
CA LYS A 132 5.62 8.04 -6.26
C LYS A 132 6.49 8.21 -7.50
N ILE A 133 6.02 7.67 -8.62
CA ILE A 133 6.72 7.70 -9.91
C ILE A 133 6.04 8.74 -10.79
N ASN A 134 6.80 9.75 -11.24
CA ASN A 134 6.29 10.84 -12.09
C ASN A 134 5.00 11.49 -11.54
N GLY A 135 4.94 11.67 -10.21
CA GLY A 135 3.80 12.27 -9.52
C GLY A 135 2.64 11.32 -9.21
N THR A 136 2.68 10.06 -9.67
CA THR A 136 1.62 9.07 -9.44
C THR A 136 2.09 7.96 -8.50
N TRP A 137 1.26 7.59 -7.53
CA TRP A 137 1.55 6.45 -6.64
C TRP A 137 1.34 5.12 -7.37
N LYS A 138 2.31 4.22 -7.23
CA LYS A 138 2.29 2.88 -7.81
C LYS A 138 2.70 1.87 -6.75
N VAL A 139 2.14 0.66 -6.83
CA VAL A 139 2.54 -0.48 -5.99
C VAL A 139 3.95 -0.91 -6.40
N LYS A 140 4.90 -0.87 -5.45
CA LYS A 140 6.26 -1.42 -5.60
C LYS A 140 6.34 -2.82 -4.99
N GLN A 141 5.63 -3.06 -3.90
CA GLN A 141 5.47 -4.40 -3.33
C GLN A 141 4.06 -4.54 -2.77
N TYR A 142 3.44 -5.70 -2.98
CA TYR A 142 2.18 -6.07 -2.34
C TYR A 142 2.31 -7.47 -1.74
N VAL A 143 1.83 -7.64 -0.52
CA VAL A 143 1.76 -8.90 0.20
C VAL A 143 0.31 -9.13 0.61
N LEU A 144 -0.26 -10.26 0.20
CA LEU A 144 -1.57 -10.70 0.64
C LEU A 144 -1.41 -11.84 1.64
N SER A 145 -1.99 -11.71 2.82
CA SER A 145 -1.98 -12.76 3.83
C SER A 145 -3.38 -13.08 4.32
N VAL A 146 -3.70 -14.37 4.41
CA VAL A 146 -4.90 -14.82 5.12
C VAL A 146 -4.67 -14.64 6.61
N THR A 147 -5.58 -13.98 7.31
CA THR A 147 -5.47 -13.87 8.78
C THR A 147 -6.05 -15.11 9.44
N VAL A 148 -5.31 -15.67 10.39
CA VAL A 148 -5.76 -16.83 11.18
C VAL A 148 -5.99 -16.35 12.61
N PRO A 149 -7.22 -16.45 13.15
CA PRO A 149 -7.46 -16.17 14.57
C PRO A 149 -6.65 -17.12 15.45
N ASN A 150 -6.01 -16.58 16.50
CA ASN A 150 -5.17 -17.38 17.39
C ASN A 150 -5.92 -18.57 18.01
N ASP A 151 -7.23 -18.42 18.30
CA ASP A 151 -8.07 -19.48 18.88
C ASP A 151 -8.23 -20.72 17.99
N VAL A 152 -7.90 -20.62 16.69
CA VAL A 152 -8.01 -21.72 15.73
C VAL A 152 -6.68 -22.06 15.06
N VAL A 153 -5.57 -21.43 15.45
CA VAL A 153 -4.28 -21.58 14.78
C VAL A 153 -3.77 -23.02 14.80
N ASP A 154 -3.96 -23.74 15.91
CA ASP A 154 -3.51 -25.14 16.04
C ASP A 154 -4.19 -26.06 15.02
N LYS A 155 -5.46 -25.79 14.70
CA LYS A 155 -6.18 -26.54 13.66
C LYS A 155 -5.58 -26.27 12.29
N VAL A 156 -5.31 -25.01 11.98
CA VAL A 156 -4.69 -24.61 10.69
C VAL A 156 -3.29 -25.19 10.56
N VAL A 157 -2.50 -25.19 11.63
CA VAL A 157 -1.17 -25.82 11.67
C VAL A 157 -1.28 -27.32 11.37
N SER A 158 -2.21 -28.02 12.01
CA SER A 158 -2.44 -29.45 11.78
C SER A 158 -2.77 -29.76 10.32
N GLU A 159 -3.61 -28.95 9.66
CA GLU A 159 -4.03 -29.18 8.27
C GLU A 159 -2.89 -28.96 7.25
N LYS A 160 -1.98 -28.00 7.52
CA LYS A 160 -0.91 -27.66 6.57
C LYS A 160 0.41 -28.39 6.82
N ALA A 161 0.59 -29.03 7.99
CA ALA A 161 1.84 -29.64 8.41
C ALA A 161 2.42 -30.60 7.37
N ALA A 162 1.61 -31.54 6.85
CA ALA A 162 2.11 -32.54 5.89
C ALA A 162 2.67 -31.93 4.59
N ILE A 163 2.14 -30.77 4.17
CA ILE A 163 2.58 -30.06 2.96
C ILE A 163 3.80 -29.22 3.29
N GLU A 164 3.73 -28.42 4.36
CA GLU A 164 4.77 -27.46 4.69
C GLU A 164 6.00 -28.08 5.35
N ASP A 165 5.90 -29.22 6.05
CA ASP A 165 7.06 -29.88 6.65
C ASP A 165 8.06 -30.33 5.58
N VAL A 166 7.56 -30.79 4.42
CA VAL A 166 8.40 -31.12 3.27
C VAL A 166 9.11 -29.86 2.76
N LEU A 167 8.35 -28.79 2.52
CA LEU A 167 8.90 -27.50 2.07
C LEU A 167 9.90 -26.91 3.08
N LEU A 168 9.62 -27.00 4.38
CA LEU A 168 10.49 -26.55 5.46
C LEU A 168 11.83 -27.30 5.44
N GLN A 169 11.82 -28.61 5.20
CA GLN A 169 13.05 -29.40 5.08
C GLN A 169 13.86 -29.02 3.85
N GLU A 170 13.22 -28.69 2.73
CA GLU A 170 13.89 -28.23 1.51
C GLU A 170 14.53 -26.86 1.71
N LEU A 171 13.79 -25.90 2.27
CA LEU A 171 14.26 -24.53 2.49
C LEU A 171 15.42 -24.46 3.49
N LYS A 172 15.43 -25.31 4.52
CA LYS A 172 16.53 -25.36 5.52
C LYS A 172 17.85 -25.91 4.96
N LYS A 173 17.85 -26.52 3.78
CA LYS A 173 19.06 -27.06 3.13
C LYS A 173 19.77 -26.03 2.25
N GLN A 174 19.12 -24.91 1.94
CA GLN A 174 19.67 -23.80 1.15
C GLN A 174 20.51 -22.88 2.02
#